data_AF-A0A1H5XUR1-F1
#
_entry.id   AF-A0A1H5XUR1-F1
#
_cell.length_a   1.000
_cell.length_b   1.000
_cell.length_c   1.000
_cell.angle_alpha   90.00
_cell.angle_beta   90.00
_cell.angle_gamma   90.00
#
_symmetry.space_group_name_H-M   'P 1'
#
loop_
_entity.id
_entity.type
_entity.pdbx_description
1 polymer ?
#
loop_
_entity_poly.entity_id
_entity_poly.type
_entity_poly.pdbx_seq_one_letter_code
_entity_poly.pdbx_strand_id
1 'polypeptide(L)'
;MSRFRTYGPLVWIGFDDAGKPAVLKRTPTTHPYNYDSFLLFANTQYEGLPAKSVYSDRLYQWDAEKHDRLCTEFFGNTGQYWDQRDPELIEAFLQAYFDEPELVLVHVTQHCNQATGFPCWQMDYA
;
A
#
# COMPACT_ATOMS: atom_id res chain seq x y z
N MET A 1 -17.85 -14.67 -16.18
CA MET A 1 -17.28 -13.82 -17.26
C MET A 1 -16.97 -12.47 -16.64
N SER A 2 -15.69 -12.10 -16.70
CA SER A 2 -15.05 -10.99 -15.97
C SER A 2 -15.47 -9.60 -16.47
N ARG A 3 -15.08 -8.56 -15.70
CA ARG A 3 -15.15 -7.08 -15.88
C ARG A 3 -16.21 -6.46 -14.94
N PHE A 4 -15.86 -5.51 -14.06
CA PHE A 4 -15.25 -4.21 -14.37
C PHE A 4 -14.23 -3.71 -13.33
N ARG A 5 -13.15 -3.11 -13.85
CA ARG A 5 -12.17 -2.22 -13.21
C ARG A 5 -12.75 -0.81 -13.25
N THR A 6 -12.81 -0.11 -12.12
CA THR A 6 -13.02 1.35 -12.09
C THR A 6 -12.04 1.97 -11.11
N TYR A 7 -10.90 2.45 -11.62
CA TYR A 7 -10.16 3.53 -10.97
C TYR A 7 -10.95 4.82 -11.26
N GLY A 8 -11.85 5.19 -10.35
CA GLY A 8 -12.53 6.48 -10.37
C GLY A 8 -11.52 7.63 -10.24
N PRO A 9 -11.96 8.91 -10.34
CA PRO A 9 -11.08 10.03 -10.03
C PRO A 9 -10.47 9.80 -8.64
N LEU A 10 -9.16 10.02 -8.49
CA LEU A 10 -8.42 9.99 -7.23
C LEU A 10 -9.10 10.92 -6.21
N VAL A 11 -10.12 10.44 -5.53
CA VAL A 11 -10.63 11.05 -4.32
C VAL A 11 -9.71 10.51 -3.24
N TRP A 12 -8.85 11.38 -2.73
CA TRP A 12 -8.06 11.08 -1.54
C TRP A 12 -9.02 10.91 -0.36
N ILE A 13 -9.49 9.69 -0.13
CA ILE A 13 -10.27 9.35 1.04
C ILE A 13 -9.26 9.00 2.14
N GLY A 14 -9.07 9.95 3.05
CA GLY A 14 -8.41 9.66 4.32
C GLY A 14 -9.30 8.75 5.15
N PHE A 15 -8.71 7.98 6.04
CA PHE A 15 -9.46 7.27 7.06
C PHE A 15 -9.02 7.81 8.42
N ASP A 16 -9.98 8.12 9.29
CA ASP A 16 -9.65 8.48 10.67
C ASP A 16 -9.16 7.25 11.47
N ASP A 17 -8.71 7.47 12.70
CA ASP A 17 -8.25 6.40 13.61
C ASP A 17 -9.32 5.31 13.87
N ALA A 18 -10.58 5.56 13.51
CA ALA A 18 -11.70 4.64 13.63
C ALA A 18 -12.05 3.95 12.29
N GLY A 19 -11.25 4.13 11.24
CA GLY A 19 -11.46 3.53 9.93
C GLY A 19 -12.65 4.12 9.17
N LYS A 20 -13.07 5.37 9.47
CA LYS A 20 -14.12 6.06 8.70
C LYS A 20 -13.54 6.99 7.63
N PRO A 21 -14.19 7.07 6.45
CA PRO A 21 -13.86 8.06 5.44
C PRO A 21 -13.87 9.48 6.03
N ALA A 22 -12.73 10.14 5.97
CA ALA A 22 -12.52 11.48 6.46
C ALA A 22 -11.85 12.34 5.37
N VAL A 23 -12.21 13.62 5.35
CA VAL A 23 -11.48 14.61 4.55
C VAL A 23 -10.11 14.76 5.18
N LEU A 24 -9.05 14.53 4.39
CA LEU A 24 -7.68 14.76 4.82
C LEU A 24 -7.51 16.23 5.23
N LYS A 25 -7.13 16.47 6.48
CA LYS A 25 -6.84 17.82 6.98
C LYS A 25 -5.42 18.23 6.60
N ARG A 26 -4.52 17.26 6.57
CA ARG A 26 -3.12 17.42 6.22
C ARG A 26 -2.77 16.53 5.04
N THR A 27 -2.28 17.14 3.97
CA THR A 27 -1.87 16.43 2.74
C THR A 27 -0.36 16.50 2.57
N PRO A 28 0.26 15.60 1.77
CA PRO A 28 1.69 15.68 1.48
C PRO A 28 2.14 17.04 0.92
N THR A 29 1.27 17.76 0.20
CA THR A 29 1.58 19.09 -0.33
C THR A 29 1.56 20.19 0.75
N THR A 30 0.62 20.10 1.71
CA THR A 30 0.43 21.14 2.74
C THR A 30 1.27 20.89 3.98
N HIS A 31 1.52 19.62 4.29
CA HIS A 31 2.21 19.14 5.49
C HIS A 31 3.15 17.97 5.11
N PRO A 32 4.21 18.22 4.33
CA PRO A 32 5.04 17.17 3.73
C PRO A 32 5.68 16.20 4.72
N TYR A 33 5.85 16.62 5.97
CA TYR A 33 6.51 15.82 7.02
C TYR A 33 5.55 15.44 8.17
N ASN A 34 4.24 15.68 8.02
CA ASN A 34 3.24 15.37 9.04
C ASN A 34 1.81 15.35 8.46
N TYR A 35 1.62 14.65 7.34
CA TYR A 35 0.32 14.51 6.69
C TYR A 35 -0.49 13.34 7.27
N ASP A 36 -1.81 13.42 7.12
CA ASP A 36 -2.73 12.37 7.57
C ASP A 36 -2.62 11.17 6.63
N SER A 37 -2.71 9.96 7.19
CA SER A 37 -2.70 8.72 6.40
C SER A 37 -3.90 8.66 5.45
N PHE A 38 -3.72 8.08 4.28
CA PHE A 38 -4.79 7.90 3.30
C PHE A 38 -4.67 6.57 2.58
N LEU A 39 -5.84 6.06 2.19
CA LEU A 39 -5.97 4.82 1.45
C LEU A 39 -5.66 5.08 -0.03
N LEU A 40 -4.82 4.22 -0.60
CA LEU A 40 -4.51 4.16 -2.02
C LEU A 40 -5.33 3.09 -2.72
N PHE A 41 -5.59 1.98 -2.03
CA PHE A 41 -6.32 0.83 -2.56
C PHE A 41 -7.12 0.13 -1.46
N ALA A 42 -8.34 -0.30 -1.79
CA ALA A 42 -9.10 -1.25 -0.99
C ALA A 42 -9.79 -2.30 -1.85
N ASN A 43 -9.63 -3.56 -1.46
CA ASN A 43 -10.40 -4.69 -1.95
C ASN A 43 -11.66 -4.86 -1.12
N THR A 44 -12.78 -4.32 -1.59
CA THR A 44 -14.06 -4.31 -0.86
C THR A 44 -14.64 -5.71 -0.61
N GLN A 45 -14.13 -6.76 -1.28
CA GLN A 45 -14.57 -8.13 -1.02
C GLN A 45 -14.05 -8.68 0.33
N TYR A 46 -13.00 -8.06 0.87
CA TYR A 46 -12.32 -8.48 2.09
C TYR A 46 -12.49 -7.46 3.24
N GLU A 47 -13.43 -6.51 3.09
CA GLU A 47 -13.71 -5.50 4.11
C GLU A 47 -14.16 -6.15 5.43
N GLY A 48 -13.52 -5.76 6.54
CA GLY A 48 -13.84 -6.27 7.88
C GLY A 48 -13.27 -7.65 8.21
N LEU A 49 -12.50 -8.27 7.31
CA LEU A 49 -11.78 -9.51 7.60
C LEU A 49 -10.46 -9.24 8.35
N PRO A 50 -10.02 -10.16 9.23
CA PRO A 50 -8.71 -10.05 9.84
C PRO A 50 -7.62 -10.15 8.76
N ALA A 51 -6.79 -9.12 8.66
CA ALA A 51 -5.65 -9.07 7.75
C ALA A 51 -4.33 -9.04 8.53
N LYS A 52 -3.30 -9.68 7.98
CA LYS A 52 -1.90 -9.42 8.35
C LYS A 52 -1.48 -8.08 7.73
N SER A 53 -0.48 -7.43 8.30
CA SER A 53 0.03 -6.16 7.79
C SER A 53 1.55 -6.18 7.67
N VAL A 54 2.07 -5.62 6.58
CA VAL A 54 3.50 -5.35 6.41
C VAL A 54 3.72 -3.89 6.01
N TYR A 55 4.74 -3.28 6.58
CA TYR A 55 5.21 -1.96 6.16
C TYR A 55 6.25 -2.10 5.06
N SER A 56 6.19 -1.23 4.05
CA SER A 56 7.06 -1.30 2.87
C SER A 56 8.55 -1.24 3.20
N ASP A 57 8.91 -0.51 4.25
CA ASP A 57 10.30 -0.41 4.71
C ASP A 57 10.81 -1.73 5.31
N ARG A 58 9.94 -2.55 5.91
CA ARG A 58 10.27 -3.87 6.44
C ARG A 58 10.62 -4.86 5.34
N LEU A 59 9.94 -4.80 4.19
CA LEU A 59 10.27 -5.63 3.03
C LEU A 59 11.72 -5.42 2.59
N TYR A 60 12.18 -4.17 2.52
CA TYR A 60 13.57 -3.88 2.19
C TYR A 60 14.54 -4.22 3.33
N GLN A 61 14.18 -3.92 4.58
CA GLN A 61 15.04 -4.16 5.75
C GLN A 61 15.28 -5.65 6.03
N TRP A 62 14.28 -6.50 5.78
CA TRP A 62 14.39 -7.94 6.03
C TRP A 62 15.21 -8.66 4.96
N ASP A 63 14.99 -8.33 3.68
CA ASP A 63 15.74 -8.93 2.58
C ASP A 63 15.82 -7.96 1.39
N ALA A 64 16.85 -7.12 1.39
CA ALA A 64 17.07 -6.11 0.35
C ALA A 64 17.29 -6.71 -1.04
N GLU A 65 17.97 -7.86 -1.13
CA GLU A 65 18.25 -8.52 -2.42
C GLU A 65 16.98 -9.12 -3.01
N LYS A 66 16.17 -9.81 -2.20
CA LYS A 66 14.86 -10.32 -2.62
C LYS A 66 13.93 -9.17 -3.01
N HIS A 67 13.90 -8.10 -2.21
CA HIS A 67 13.10 -6.91 -2.50
C HIS A 67 13.45 -6.31 -3.87
N ASP A 68 14.73 -6.02 -4.13
CA ASP A 68 15.16 -5.32 -5.35
C ASP A 68 14.97 -6.19 -6.60
N ARG A 69 15.23 -7.50 -6.48
CA ARG A 69 14.95 -8.47 -7.55
C ARG A 69 13.47 -8.48 -7.91
N LEU A 70 12.59 -8.64 -6.92
CA LEU A 70 11.14 -8.69 -7.15
C LEU A 70 10.60 -7.33 -7.61
N CYS A 71 11.15 -6.21 -7.13
CA CYS A 71 10.76 -4.90 -7.64
C CYS A 71 11.11 -4.74 -9.12
N THR A 72 12.28 -5.22 -9.52
CA THR A 72 12.70 -5.21 -10.93
C THR A 72 11.78 -6.09 -11.78
N GLU A 73 11.42 -7.27 -11.28
CA GLU A 73 10.55 -8.23 -11.95
C GLU A 73 9.12 -7.70 -12.18
N PHE A 74 8.49 -7.16 -11.14
CA PHE A 74 7.09 -6.72 -11.21
C PHE A 74 6.90 -5.26 -11.62
N PHE A 75 7.87 -4.38 -11.34
CA PHE A 75 7.73 -2.93 -11.54
C PHE A 75 8.80 -2.31 -12.45
N GLY A 76 9.80 -3.09 -12.89
CA GLY A 76 10.87 -2.61 -13.78
C GLY A 76 11.84 -1.61 -13.13
N ASN A 77 11.86 -1.50 -11.79
CA ASN A 77 12.76 -0.62 -11.04
C ASN A 77 13.05 -1.18 -9.64
N THR A 78 13.97 -0.56 -8.89
CA THR A 78 14.28 -0.90 -7.49
C THR A 78 13.77 0.15 -6.49
N GLY A 79 12.80 0.96 -6.90
CA GLY A 79 12.26 2.03 -6.07
C GLY A 79 11.52 1.48 -4.84
N GLN A 80 11.50 2.26 -3.77
CA GLN A 80 10.71 1.98 -2.55
C GLN A 80 9.44 2.83 -2.46
N TYR A 81 9.05 3.48 -3.57
CA TYR A 81 7.78 4.19 -3.69
C TYR A 81 6.69 3.27 -4.24
N TRP A 82 5.55 3.22 -3.55
CA TRP A 82 4.48 2.26 -3.84
C TRP A 82 3.17 2.92 -4.28
N ASP A 83 3.06 4.23 -4.24
CA ASP A 83 1.85 5.02 -4.53
C ASP A 83 1.39 4.98 -6.00
N GLN A 84 2.26 4.58 -6.93
CA GLN A 84 1.96 4.49 -8.36
C GLN A 84 1.99 3.06 -8.90
N ARG A 85 2.10 2.05 -8.03
CA ARG A 85 2.15 0.65 -8.43
C ARG A 85 0.73 0.08 -8.58
N ASP A 86 0.54 -0.78 -9.58
CA ASP A 86 -0.75 -1.47 -9.78
C ASP A 86 -1.00 -2.45 -8.62
N PRO A 87 -2.14 -2.38 -7.92
CA PRO A 87 -2.51 -3.31 -6.85
C PRO A 87 -2.34 -4.79 -7.22
N GLU A 88 -2.65 -5.19 -8.46
CA GLU A 88 -2.49 -6.58 -8.92
C GLU A 88 -1.01 -7.00 -8.91
N LEU A 89 -0.10 -6.08 -9.22
CA LEU A 89 1.35 -6.32 -9.19
C LEU A 89 1.92 -6.23 -7.76
N ILE A 90 1.33 -5.41 -6.89
CA ILE A 90 1.67 -5.39 -5.47
C ILE A 90 1.29 -6.73 -4.82
N GLU A 91 0.11 -7.27 -5.13
CA GLU A 91 -0.31 -8.59 -4.66
C GLU A 91 0.65 -9.69 -5.14
N ALA A 92 0.95 -9.74 -6.44
CA ALA A 92 1.89 -10.71 -6.99
C ALA A 92 3.30 -10.58 -6.37
N PHE A 93 3.76 -9.35 -6.11
CA PHE A 93 4.99 -9.10 -5.37
C PHE A 93 4.93 -9.72 -3.98
N LEU A 94 3.85 -9.50 -3.21
CA LEU A 94 3.73 -9.99 -1.84
C LEU A 94 3.61 -11.52 -1.80
N GLN A 95 2.86 -12.12 -2.73
CA GLN A 95 2.79 -13.58 -2.91
C GLN A 95 4.18 -14.17 -3.12
N ALA A 96 4.99 -13.58 -3.99
CA ALA A 96 6.36 -14.02 -4.24
C ALA A 96 7.34 -13.69 -3.09
N TYR A 97 7.12 -12.58 -2.37
CA TYR A 97 7.97 -12.17 -1.27
C TYR A 97 7.78 -13.08 -0.04
N PHE A 98 6.54 -13.46 0.27
CA PHE A 98 6.21 -14.32 1.40
C PHE A 98 6.13 -15.81 1.05
N ASP A 99 6.28 -16.16 -0.23
CA ASP A 99 6.08 -17.53 -0.73
C ASP A 99 4.66 -18.07 -0.39
N GLU A 100 3.66 -17.17 -0.41
CA GLU A 100 2.24 -17.42 -0.12
C GLU A 100 1.39 -17.12 -1.38
N PRO A 101 1.20 -18.08 -2.32
CA PRO A 101 0.51 -17.81 -3.59
C PRO A 101 -1.00 -17.55 -3.47
N GLU A 102 -1.60 -17.85 -2.31
CA GLU A 102 -3.01 -17.56 -2.00
C GLU A 102 -3.20 -16.22 -1.31
N LEU A 103 -2.12 -15.48 -1.02
CA LEU A 103 -2.16 -14.16 -0.38
C LEU A 103 -2.97 -13.19 -1.24
N VAL A 104 -3.95 -12.52 -0.61
CA VAL A 104 -4.77 -11.50 -1.27
C VAL A 104 -4.49 -10.13 -0.66
N LEU A 105 -4.23 -9.14 -1.52
CA LEU A 105 -4.05 -7.76 -1.10
C LEU A 105 -5.41 -7.16 -0.72
N VAL A 106 -5.50 -6.66 0.51
CA VAL A 106 -6.74 -6.08 1.08
C VAL A 106 -6.69 -4.56 1.02
N HIS A 107 -5.66 -3.94 1.60
CA HIS A 107 -5.49 -2.48 1.61
C HIS A 107 -4.06 -2.06 1.30
N VAL A 108 -3.93 -0.88 0.69
CA VAL A 108 -2.67 -0.14 0.67
C VAL A 108 -2.93 1.25 1.25
N THR A 109 -2.25 1.57 2.35
CA THR A 109 -2.37 2.86 3.04
C THR A 109 -1.02 3.55 3.06
N GLN A 110 -0.96 4.78 2.56
CA GLN A 110 0.22 5.63 2.72
C GLN A 110 0.09 6.43 4.01
N HIS A 111 1.16 6.47 4.78
CA HIS A 111 1.29 7.30 5.97
C HIS A 111 2.61 8.09 5.92
N CYS A 112 2.70 9.10 6.78
CA CYS A 112 3.94 9.84 7.00
C CYS A 112 4.74 9.12 8.10
N ASN A 113 5.95 8.66 7.79
CA ASN A 113 6.84 8.10 8.81
C ASN A 113 7.23 9.23 9.79
N GLN A 114 6.76 9.16 11.03
CA GLN A 114 6.96 10.22 12.03
C GLN A 114 8.44 10.41 12.42
N ALA A 115 9.29 9.40 12.23
CA ALA A 115 10.71 9.50 12.54
C ALA A 115 11.52 10.21 11.45
N THR A 116 11.08 10.13 10.19
CA THR A 116 11.88 10.58 9.04
C THR A 116 11.18 11.61 8.15
N GLY A 117 9.86 11.76 8.29
CA GLY A 117 9.01 12.59 7.43
C GLY A 117 8.82 12.01 6.01
N PHE A 118 9.40 10.85 5.70
CA PHE A 118 9.24 10.23 4.39
C PHE A 118 7.96 9.38 4.31
N PRO A 119 7.38 9.22 3.10
CA PRO A 119 6.28 8.29 2.89
C PRO A 119 6.65 6.85 3.25
N CYS A 120 5.72 6.16 3.89
CA CYS A 120 5.77 4.72 4.10
C CYS A 120 4.40 4.13 3.81
N TRP A 121 4.37 2.89 3.31
CA TRP A 121 3.14 2.22 2.91
C TRP A 121 2.90 1.01 3.79
N GLN A 122 1.71 0.93 4.36
CA GLN A 122 1.21 -0.28 5.01
C GLN A 122 0.39 -1.06 3.99
N MET A 123 0.71 -2.34 3.83
CA MET A 123 0.01 -3.28 2.97
C MET A 123 -0.67 -4.31 3.87
N ASP A 124 -2.00 -4.34 3.85
CA ASP A 124 -2.79 -5.33 4.56
C ASP A 124 -3.15 -6.46 3.61
N TYR A 125 -3.00 -7.71 4.05
CA TYR A 125 -3.20 -8.90 3.24
C TYR A 125 -3.84 -10.06 4.03
N ALA A 126 -4.62 -10.90 3.35
CA ALA A 126 -5.31 -12.07 3.89
C ALA A 126 -4.68 -13.36 3.37
#